data_AF-A0A0G2GT13-F1
#
_entry.id   AF-A0A0G2GT13-F1
#
_cell.length_a   1.000
_cell.length_b   1.000
_cell.length_c   1.000
_cell.angle_alpha   90.00
_cell.angle_beta   90.00
_cell.angle_gamma   90.00
#
_symmetry.space_group_name_H-M   'P 1'
#
loop_
_entity.id
_entity.type
_entity.pdbx_description
1 polymer ?
#
loop_
_entity_poly.entity_id
_entity_poly.type
_entity_poly.pdbx_seq_one_letter_code
_entity_poly.pdbx_strand_id
1 'polypeptide(L)'
;MPIRKKKKEIAEQEEDPKNAIPPEKVVDEAFDFKDLDDDFARNIDKLKEGLSKLRPGGRLDPEVIENFRVTFSGRNGTERLGDLATNLRAVTNTIGTSQHSLNPIPDPESALTLNVDIPPPTTESRNAVKHAAKELMETANHAIRQVRGDYQKKLRKLELDKKTRVPKDEMVRAHKEMEKKNEAAVKEVKRIYEERIKALDR
;
A
#
# COMPACT_ATOMS: atom_id res chain seq x y z
N MET A 1 -65.96 -22.79 -17.78
CA MET A 1 -64.86 -21.96 -18.30
C MET A 1 -63.54 -22.46 -17.74
N PRO A 2 -62.58 -22.93 -18.55
CA PRO A 2 -61.34 -23.55 -18.07
C PRO A 2 -60.21 -22.51 -17.92
N ILE A 3 -59.57 -22.47 -16.75
CA ILE A 3 -58.40 -21.61 -16.51
C ILE A 3 -57.13 -22.44 -16.79
N ARG A 4 -56.43 -22.05 -17.85
CA ARG A 4 -55.20 -22.66 -18.37
C ARG A 4 -54.03 -22.51 -17.39
N LYS A 5 -53.36 -23.63 -17.08
CA LYS A 5 -52.03 -23.66 -16.45
C LYS A 5 -51.00 -23.06 -17.43
N LYS A 6 -50.36 -21.94 -17.10
CA LYS A 6 -49.15 -21.48 -17.79
C LYS A 6 -47.95 -22.27 -17.26
N LYS A 7 -47.50 -23.27 -18.02
CA LYS A 7 -46.12 -23.79 -17.92
C LYS A 7 -45.17 -22.65 -18.31
N LYS A 8 -44.25 -22.28 -17.42
CA LYS A 8 -43.04 -21.55 -17.80
C LYS A 8 -42.03 -22.62 -18.24
N GLU A 9 -41.79 -22.70 -19.54
CA GLU A 9 -40.61 -23.37 -20.10
C GLU A 9 -39.38 -22.62 -19.58
N ILE A 10 -38.56 -23.31 -18.79
CA ILE A 10 -37.19 -22.89 -18.52
C ILE A 10 -36.39 -23.56 -19.62
N ALA A 11 -35.91 -22.74 -20.55
CA ALA A 11 -35.02 -23.17 -21.62
C ALA A 11 -33.74 -23.72 -21.00
N GLU A 12 -33.54 -25.03 -21.13
CA GLU A 12 -32.21 -25.65 -21.03
C GLU A 12 -31.39 -25.07 -22.18
N GLN A 13 -30.48 -24.15 -21.87
CA GLN A 13 -29.41 -23.79 -22.78
C GLN A 13 -28.44 -24.97 -22.80
N GLU A 14 -28.60 -25.84 -23.80
CA GLU A 14 -27.57 -26.78 -24.22
C GLU A 14 -26.34 -25.96 -24.63
N GLU A 15 -25.32 -25.92 -23.76
CA GLU A 15 -24.01 -25.39 -24.13
C GLU A 15 -23.35 -26.34 -25.13
N ASP A 16 -23.05 -25.81 -26.31
CA ASP A 16 -22.39 -26.49 -27.42
C ASP A 16 -21.11 -27.24 -26.97
N PRO A 17 -20.92 -28.53 -27.34
CA PRO A 17 -19.81 -29.36 -26.87
C PRO A 17 -18.43 -29.00 -27.47
N LYS A 18 -18.32 -27.86 -28.19
CA LYS A 18 -17.09 -27.45 -28.88
C LYS A 18 -16.23 -26.45 -28.12
N ASN A 19 -16.70 -25.96 -26.96
CA ASN A 19 -15.96 -25.01 -26.13
C ASN A 19 -15.52 -25.59 -24.78
N ALA A 20 -15.47 -26.92 -24.67
CA ALA A 20 -14.90 -27.58 -23.50
C ALA A 20 -13.40 -27.27 -23.44
N ILE A 21 -13.02 -26.40 -22.50
CA ILE A 21 -11.63 -26.15 -22.15
C ILE A 21 -11.01 -27.51 -21.77
N PRO A 22 -9.91 -27.94 -22.41
CA PRO A 22 -9.23 -29.18 -22.06
C PRO A 22 -8.98 -29.23 -20.56
N PRO A 23 -9.16 -30.39 -19.89
CA PRO A 23 -8.98 -30.49 -18.44
C PRO A 23 -7.61 -29.98 -17.98
N GLU A 24 -6.57 -30.10 -18.82
CA GLU A 24 -5.22 -29.56 -18.61
C GLU A 24 -5.16 -28.03 -18.53
N LYS A 25 -5.94 -27.29 -19.33
CA LYS A 25 -5.95 -25.81 -19.26
C LYS A 25 -6.71 -25.28 -18.05
N VAL A 26 -7.68 -26.05 -17.55
CA VAL A 26 -8.44 -25.71 -16.34
C VAL A 26 -7.57 -25.82 -15.09
N VAL A 27 -6.63 -26.77 -15.05
CA VAL A 27 -5.65 -26.86 -13.96
C VAL A 27 -4.58 -25.77 -14.07
N ASP A 28 -4.10 -25.44 -15.27
CA ASP A 28 -3.12 -24.35 -15.44
C ASP A 28 -3.68 -22.97 -15.02
N GLU A 29 -4.93 -22.64 -15.35
CA GLU A 29 -5.57 -21.40 -14.92
C GLU A 29 -5.96 -21.41 -13.43
N ALA A 30 -6.36 -22.56 -12.87
CA ALA A 30 -6.69 -22.69 -11.45
C ALA A 30 -5.48 -22.55 -10.53
N PHE A 31 -4.28 -22.75 -11.06
CA PHE A 31 -3.00 -22.64 -10.34
C PHE A 31 -2.16 -21.43 -10.78
N ASP A 32 -2.78 -20.42 -11.40
CA ASP A 32 -2.06 -19.18 -11.71
C ASP A 32 -1.79 -18.37 -10.43
N PHE A 33 -0.62 -18.61 -9.83
CA PHE A 33 -0.15 -17.86 -8.67
C PHE A 33 0.32 -16.44 -9.01
N LYS A 34 0.20 -15.97 -10.26
CA LYS A 34 0.55 -14.59 -10.61
C LYS A 34 -0.28 -13.58 -9.83
N ASP A 35 -1.60 -13.80 -9.72
CA ASP A 35 -2.48 -12.94 -8.94
C ASP A 35 -2.02 -12.86 -7.47
N LEU A 36 -1.60 -14.00 -6.91
CA LEU A 36 -1.12 -14.10 -5.54
C LEU A 36 0.20 -13.33 -5.36
N ASP A 37 1.13 -13.50 -6.30
CA ASP A 37 2.41 -12.80 -6.29
C ASP A 37 2.23 -11.30 -6.48
N ASP A 38 1.35 -10.87 -7.39
CA ASP A 38 1.03 -9.48 -7.65
C ASP A 38 0.40 -8.82 -6.43
N ASP A 39 -0.53 -9.50 -5.76
CA ASP A 39 -1.15 -8.98 -4.54
C ASP A 39 -0.13 -8.92 -3.38
N PHE A 40 0.76 -9.90 -3.25
CA PHE A 40 1.87 -9.81 -2.28
C PHE A 40 2.81 -8.66 -2.63
N ALA A 41 3.19 -8.50 -3.90
CA ALA A 41 4.06 -7.42 -4.36
C ALA A 41 3.43 -6.05 -4.08
N ARG A 42 2.15 -5.85 -4.39
CA ARG A 42 1.41 -4.62 -4.08
C ARG A 42 1.40 -4.29 -2.59
N ASN A 43 1.23 -5.30 -1.73
CA ASN A 43 1.26 -5.09 -0.28
C ASN A 43 2.66 -4.77 0.24
N ILE A 44 3.69 -5.41 -0.34
CA ILE A 44 5.09 -5.11 -0.05
C ILE A 44 5.45 -3.69 -0.51
N ASP A 45 4.98 -3.26 -1.68
CA ASP A 45 5.26 -1.92 -2.20
C ASP A 45 4.55 -0.83 -1.39
N LYS A 46 3.32 -1.07 -0.93
CA LYS A 46 2.65 -0.20 0.05
C LYS A 46 3.45 -0.08 1.35
N LEU A 47 4.04 -1.17 1.82
CA LEU A 47 4.92 -1.13 3.00
C LEU A 47 6.17 -0.29 2.72
N LYS A 48 6.83 -0.48 1.57
CA LYS A 48 8.00 0.33 1.18
C LYS A 48 7.66 1.82 1.08
N GLU A 49 6.51 2.16 0.49
CA GLU A 49 6.02 3.54 0.39
C GLU A 49 5.69 4.12 1.77
N GLY A 50 5.06 3.35 2.66
CA GLY A 50 4.81 3.77 4.04
C GLY A 50 6.11 4.01 4.82
N LEU A 51 7.09 3.12 4.65
CA LEU A 51 8.39 3.22 5.31
C LEU A 51 9.28 4.33 4.73
N SER A 52 9.13 4.69 3.46
CA SER A 52 9.86 5.80 2.84
C SER A 52 9.37 7.16 3.34
N LYS A 53 8.06 7.28 3.62
CA LYS A 53 7.45 8.45 4.27
C LYS A 53 7.96 8.64 5.71
N LEU A 54 8.28 7.56 6.42
CA LEU A 54 8.82 7.63 7.77
C LEU A 54 10.31 8.01 7.77
N ARG A 55 10.66 9.30 7.87
CA ARG A 55 12.06 9.79 7.91
C ARG A 55 12.65 9.84 9.34
N PRO A 56 13.98 9.67 9.49
CA PRO A 56 14.68 9.75 10.79
C PRO A 56 14.63 11.14 11.43
N GLY A 57 14.38 12.20 10.64
CA GLY A 57 14.30 13.59 11.10
C GLY A 57 13.00 13.97 11.83
N GLY A 58 12.07 13.03 12.02
CA GLY A 58 10.78 13.34 12.63
C GLY A 58 9.87 14.17 11.73
N ARG A 59 8.91 14.88 12.35
CA ARG A 59 7.72 15.56 11.79
C ARG A 59 7.98 16.65 10.74
N LEU A 60 9.20 16.76 10.22
CA LEU A 60 9.65 17.85 9.38
C LEU A 60 9.94 17.34 7.98
N ASP A 61 8.86 17.15 7.23
CA ASP A 61 8.91 16.81 5.82
C ASP A 61 8.89 18.09 4.98
N PRO A 62 9.79 18.24 3.98
CA PRO A 62 9.74 19.39 3.08
C PRO A 62 8.40 19.50 2.33
N GLU A 63 7.73 18.37 2.06
CA GLU A 63 6.37 18.35 1.52
C GLU A 63 5.34 19.04 2.43
N VAL A 64 5.51 18.96 3.76
CA VAL A 64 4.63 19.66 4.70
C VAL A 64 4.83 21.17 4.60
N ILE A 65 6.07 21.60 4.42
CA ILE A 65 6.42 23.02 4.26
C ILE A 65 5.87 23.56 2.93
N GLU A 66 5.97 22.81 1.84
CA GLU A 66 5.43 23.19 0.52
C GLU A 66 3.89 23.33 0.53
N ASN A 67 3.21 22.51 1.35
CA ASN A 67 1.76 22.53 1.50
C ASN A 67 1.24 23.63 2.44
N PHE A 68 2.10 24.37 3.15
CA PHE A 68 1.65 25.49 3.97
C PHE A 68 0.97 26.55 3.11
N ARG A 69 -0.12 27.10 3.64
CA ARG A 69 -0.88 28.16 3.01
C ARG A 69 -0.50 29.49 3.63
N VAL A 70 -0.11 30.45 2.79
CA VAL A 70 0.16 31.83 3.22
C VAL A 70 -1.11 32.65 3.06
N THR A 71 -1.47 33.38 4.11
CA THR A 71 -2.46 34.45 4.03
C THR A 71 -1.75 35.77 3.77
N PHE A 72 -2.19 36.48 2.74
CA PHE A 72 -1.67 37.82 2.45
C PHE A 72 -2.44 38.84 3.27
N SER A 73 -1.73 39.64 4.07
CA SER A 73 -2.34 40.77 4.77
C SER A 73 -2.84 41.77 3.72
N GLY A 74 -4.16 41.87 3.55
CA GLY A 74 -4.82 42.76 2.59
C GLY A 74 -5.43 42.10 1.34
N ARG A 75 -5.30 40.77 1.15
CA ARG A 75 -5.98 40.03 0.07
C ARG A 75 -6.70 38.81 0.64
N ASN A 76 -7.98 38.66 0.34
CA ASN A 76 -8.75 37.47 0.74
C ASN A 76 -8.37 36.29 -0.16
N GLY A 77 -7.25 35.63 0.15
CA GLY A 77 -6.74 34.49 -0.61
C GLY A 77 -5.69 33.72 0.19
N THR A 78 -5.68 32.40 0.01
CA THR A 78 -4.61 31.52 0.50
C THR A 78 -3.94 30.87 -0.69
N GLU A 79 -2.63 31.01 -0.77
CA GLU A 79 -1.81 30.36 -1.81
C GLU A 79 -0.79 29.45 -1.13
N ARG A 80 -0.38 28.39 -1.83
CA ARG A 80 0.59 27.42 -1.30
C ARG A 80 1.98 28.05 -1.29
N LEU A 81 2.77 27.76 -0.26
CA LEU A 81 4.15 28.22 -0.16
C LEU A 81 4.99 27.80 -1.37
N GLY A 82 4.76 26.60 -1.90
CA GLY A 82 5.44 26.11 -3.12
C GLY A 82 5.22 26.99 -4.36
N ASP A 83 4.08 27.67 -4.46
CA ASP A 83 3.73 28.51 -5.63
C ASP A 83 4.21 29.97 -5.47
N LEU A 84 4.71 30.33 -4.27
CA LEU A 84 4.96 31.70 -3.83
C LEU A 84 6.45 32.06 -3.69
N ALA A 85 7.33 31.33 -4.38
CA ALA A 85 8.80 31.39 -4.27
C ALA A 85 9.45 32.79 -4.37
N THR A 86 8.69 33.83 -4.72
CA THR A 86 9.14 35.21 -4.86
C THR A 86 9.03 36.06 -3.57
N ASN A 87 8.22 35.67 -2.58
CA ASN A 87 7.93 36.50 -1.39
C ASN A 87 8.55 35.97 -0.10
N LEU A 88 9.88 36.02 0.01
CA LEU A 88 10.63 35.49 1.16
C LEU A 88 10.10 35.95 2.53
N ARG A 89 9.73 37.23 2.70
CA ARG A 89 9.22 37.72 4.00
C ARG A 89 7.95 37.00 4.46
N ALA A 90 7.05 36.70 3.52
CA ALA A 90 5.81 35.99 3.84
C ALA A 90 6.09 34.52 4.17
N VAL A 91 7.05 33.91 3.46
CA VAL A 91 7.55 32.55 3.69
C VAL A 91 8.20 32.43 5.07
N THR A 92 9.17 33.30 5.41
CA THR A 92 9.85 33.32 6.70
C THR A 92 8.86 33.48 7.86
N ASN A 93 7.87 34.37 7.73
CA ASN A 93 6.85 34.58 8.76
C ASN A 93 5.91 33.38 8.92
N THR A 94 5.52 32.73 7.82
CA THR A 94 4.63 31.56 7.86
C THR A 94 5.35 30.35 8.46
N ILE A 95 6.62 30.15 8.12
CA ILE A 95 7.46 29.09 8.69
C ILE A 95 7.71 29.36 10.19
N GLY A 96 8.03 30.60 10.58
CA GLY A 96 8.27 30.98 11.97
C GLY A 96 7.02 30.93 12.87
N THR A 97 5.83 31.12 12.31
CA THR A 97 4.54 30.97 13.03
C THR A 97 3.96 29.56 12.95
N SER A 98 4.59 28.66 12.19
CA SER A 98 4.11 27.29 12.04
C SER A 98 4.23 26.50 13.35
N GLN A 99 3.39 25.46 13.48
CA GLN A 99 3.40 24.55 14.64
C GLN A 99 4.69 23.70 14.76
N HIS A 100 5.65 23.90 13.86
CA HIS A 100 6.88 23.12 13.76
C HIS A 100 8.10 23.83 14.38
N SER A 101 7.91 25.02 14.98
CA SER A 101 8.94 25.78 15.72
C SER A 101 10.25 25.91 14.95
N LEU A 102 10.15 26.17 13.65
CA LEU A 102 11.29 26.30 12.76
C LEU A 102 11.87 27.72 12.84
N ASN A 103 13.20 27.81 12.82
CA ASN A 103 13.93 29.07 12.77
C ASN A 103 14.55 29.25 11.38
N PRO A 104 13.82 29.84 10.43
CA PRO A 104 14.30 30.10 9.08
C PRO A 104 15.31 31.27 9.06
N ILE A 105 16.57 31.00 8.72
CA ILE A 105 17.65 31.99 8.57
C ILE A 105 17.86 32.28 7.08
N PRO A 106 17.63 33.53 6.61
CA PRO A 106 17.91 33.89 5.22
C PRO A 106 19.41 33.83 4.95
N ASP A 107 19.79 33.26 3.80
CA ASP A 107 21.18 33.13 3.38
C ASP A 107 21.73 34.48 2.86
N PRO A 108 22.88 34.97 3.37
CA PRO A 108 23.48 36.21 2.89
C PRO A 108 23.99 36.16 1.43
N GLU A 109 24.31 34.98 0.87
CA GLU A 109 24.80 34.87 -0.52
C GLU A 109 23.67 34.72 -1.55
N SER A 110 22.54 34.14 -1.17
CA SER A 110 21.45 33.82 -2.08
C SER A 110 20.12 34.38 -1.57
N ALA A 111 19.69 35.50 -2.17
CA ALA A 111 18.47 36.21 -1.80
C ALA A 111 17.14 35.48 -2.11
N LEU A 112 17.18 34.18 -2.42
CA LEU A 112 16.01 33.29 -2.59
C LEU A 112 16.11 32.00 -1.76
N THR A 113 17.22 31.75 -1.06
CA THR A 113 17.40 30.54 -0.24
C THR A 113 17.26 30.86 1.24
N LEU A 114 16.85 29.85 2.00
CA LEU A 114 16.55 30.00 3.41
C LEU A 114 16.98 28.73 4.14
N ASN A 115 17.91 28.91 5.07
CA ASN A 115 18.49 27.83 5.86
C ASN A 115 17.58 27.56 7.07
N VAL A 116 17.12 26.32 7.20
CA VAL A 116 16.29 25.90 8.33
C VAL A 116 17.13 24.95 9.18
N ASP A 117 17.48 25.39 10.39
CA ASP A 117 18.20 24.56 11.34
C ASP A 117 17.25 23.52 11.92
N ILE A 118 17.37 22.28 11.44
CA ILE A 118 16.63 21.15 11.99
C ILE A 118 17.45 20.58 13.16
N PRO A 119 16.99 20.73 14.42
CA PRO A 119 17.69 20.13 15.55
C PRO A 119 17.76 18.61 15.39
N PRO A 120 18.80 17.95 15.94
CA PRO A 120 18.93 16.51 15.86
C PRO A 120 17.68 15.85 16.48
N PRO A 121 17.16 14.77 15.86
CA PRO A 121 15.91 14.15 16.30
C PRO A 121 16.06 13.65 17.74
N THR A 122 15.13 14.06 18.60
CA THR A 122 15.06 13.62 20.00
C THR A 122 14.81 12.11 20.09
N THR A 123 15.19 11.50 21.21
CA THR A 123 14.94 10.07 21.45
C THR A 123 13.45 9.71 21.35
N GLU A 124 12.57 10.61 21.78
CA GLU A 124 11.12 10.46 21.67
C GLU A 124 10.64 10.42 20.21
N SER A 125 11.12 11.36 19.38
CA SER A 125 10.77 11.38 17.94
C SER A 125 11.28 10.13 17.23
N ARG A 126 12.50 9.65 17.56
CA ARG A 126 13.02 8.39 17.00
C ARG A 126 12.17 7.19 17.40
N ASN A 127 11.76 7.10 18.67
CA ASN A 127 10.90 6.02 19.15
C ASN A 127 9.50 6.04 18.51
N ALA A 128 8.93 7.22 18.29
CA ALA A 128 7.65 7.37 17.58
C ALA A 128 7.73 6.86 16.14
N VAL A 129 8.82 7.16 15.42
CA VAL A 129 9.05 6.65 14.06
C VAL A 129 9.20 5.12 14.04
N LYS A 130 9.90 4.54 15.03
CA LYS A 130 10.00 3.08 15.18
C LYS A 130 8.64 2.43 15.47
N HIS A 131 7.82 3.05 16.30
CA HIS A 131 6.47 2.58 16.59
C HIS A 131 5.59 2.59 15.33
N ALA A 132 5.58 3.71 14.61
CA ALA A 132 4.85 3.82 13.35
C ALA A 132 5.32 2.80 12.30
N ALA A 133 6.64 2.57 12.20
CA ALA A 133 7.18 1.54 11.30
C ALA A 133 6.69 0.14 11.67
N LYS A 134 6.57 -0.16 12.97
CA LYS A 134 6.06 -1.44 13.47
C LYS A 134 4.57 -1.61 13.16
N GLU A 135 3.75 -0.58 13.35
CA GLU A 135 2.33 -0.61 13.00
C GLU A 135 2.11 -0.83 11.49
N LEU A 136 2.92 -0.20 10.65
CA LEU A 136 2.90 -0.43 9.20
C LEU A 136 3.27 -1.88 8.85
N MET A 137 4.29 -2.44 9.50
CA MET A 137 4.67 -3.84 9.32
C MET A 137 3.56 -4.81 9.75
N GLU A 138 2.88 -4.55 10.87
CA GLU A 138 1.76 -5.37 11.34
C GLU A 138 0.57 -5.30 10.38
N THR A 139 0.28 -4.11 9.85
CA THR A 139 -0.76 -3.90 8.83
C THR A 139 -0.45 -4.67 7.55
N ALA A 140 0.80 -4.62 7.06
CA ALA A 140 1.23 -5.38 5.88
C ALA A 140 1.16 -6.90 6.11
N ASN A 141 1.57 -7.38 7.29
CA ASN A 141 1.44 -8.80 7.66
C ASN A 141 -0.04 -9.24 7.73
N HIS A 142 -0.93 -8.38 8.22
CA HIS A 142 -2.36 -8.65 8.22
C HIS A 142 -2.90 -8.76 6.79
N ALA A 143 -2.51 -7.85 5.90
CA ALA A 143 -2.92 -7.88 4.50
C ALA A 143 -2.44 -9.16 3.78
N ILE A 144 -1.20 -9.59 3.98
CA ILE A 144 -0.67 -10.86 3.44
C ILE A 144 -1.50 -12.06 3.93
N ARG A 145 -1.88 -12.08 5.22
CA ARG A 145 -2.75 -13.14 5.77
C ARG A 145 -4.14 -13.14 5.14
N GLN A 146 -4.71 -11.96 4.87
CA GLN A 146 -6.00 -11.83 4.19
C GLN A 146 -5.92 -12.40 2.76
N VAL A 147 -4.91 -11.98 1.98
CA VAL A 147 -4.67 -12.47 0.61
C VAL A 147 -4.53 -13.99 0.58
N ARG A 148 -3.71 -14.56 1.47
CA ARG A 148 -3.59 -16.02 1.62
C ARG A 148 -4.95 -16.67 1.94
N GLY A 149 -5.71 -16.05 2.86
CA GLY A 149 -7.04 -16.53 3.24
C GLY A 149 -8.03 -16.55 2.08
N ASP A 150 -7.99 -15.54 1.22
CA ASP A 150 -8.86 -15.43 0.05
C ASP A 150 -8.46 -16.40 -1.06
N TYR A 151 -7.16 -16.58 -1.31
CA TYR A 151 -6.67 -17.61 -2.21
C TYR A 151 -7.02 -19.04 -1.73
N GLN A 152 -6.87 -19.30 -0.42
CA GLN A 152 -7.29 -20.57 0.19
C GLN A 152 -8.82 -20.81 0.06
N LYS A 153 -9.64 -19.76 0.07
CA LYS A 153 -11.08 -19.89 -0.23
C LYS A 153 -11.32 -20.20 -1.71
N LYS A 154 -10.57 -19.59 -2.63
CA LYS A 154 -10.65 -19.90 -4.07
C LYS A 154 -10.30 -21.37 -4.33
N LEU A 155 -9.19 -21.86 -3.78
CA LEU A 155 -8.78 -23.27 -3.88
C LEU A 155 -9.83 -24.23 -3.34
N ARG A 156 -10.43 -23.92 -2.17
CA ARG A 156 -11.53 -24.72 -1.62
C ARG A 156 -12.78 -24.75 -2.50
N LYS A 157 -13.12 -23.63 -3.16
CA LYS A 157 -14.26 -23.60 -4.10
C LYS A 157 -14.01 -24.53 -5.30
N LEU A 158 -12.81 -24.46 -5.87
CA LEU A 158 -12.37 -25.33 -6.97
C LEU A 158 -12.38 -26.82 -6.58
N GLU A 159 -12.03 -27.15 -5.32
CA GLU A 159 -12.11 -28.52 -4.81
C GLU A 159 -13.55 -29.04 -4.71
N LEU A 160 -14.51 -28.19 -4.31
CA LEU A 160 -15.92 -28.57 -4.19
C LEU A 160 -16.63 -28.63 -5.56
N ASP A 161 -16.17 -27.87 -6.55
CA ASP A 161 -16.74 -27.84 -7.88
C ASP A 161 -16.44 -29.14 -8.65
N LYS A 162 -17.41 -30.06 -8.63
CA LYS A 162 -17.33 -31.38 -9.29
C LYS A 162 -17.13 -31.32 -10.82
N LYS A 163 -17.30 -30.15 -11.44
CA LYS A 163 -17.13 -29.91 -12.88
C LYS A 163 -15.66 -29.74 -13.26
N THR A 164 -14.87 -29.11 -12.40
CA THR A 164 -13.43 -28.98 -12.51
C THR A 164 -12.82 -30.21 -11.87
N ARG A 165 -12.59 -31.28 -12.65
CA ARG A 165 -11.94 -32.53 -12.19
C ARG A 165 -10.46 -32.28 -11.86
N VAL A 166 -10.18 -31.52 -10.80
CA VAL A 166 -8.82 -31.29 -10.32
C VAL A 166 -8.35 -32.51 -9.54
N PRO A 167 -7.21 -33.13 -9.90
CA PRO A 167 -6.63 -34.23 -9.15
C PRO A 167 -6.24 -33.79 -7.73
N LYS A 168 -6.47 -34.65 -6.73
CA LYS A 168 -6.09 -34.38 -5.34
C LYS A 168 -4.59 -34.08 -5.17
N ASP A 169 -3.75 -34.76 -5.95
CA ASP A 169 -2.30 -34.58 -5.89
C ASP A 169 -1.88 -33.16 -6.33
N GLU A 170 -2.58 -32.57 -7.29
CA GLU A 170 -2.31 -31.21 -7.74
C GLU A 170 -2.77 -30.17 -6.71
N MET A 171 -3.91 -30.39 -6.05
CA MET A 171 -4.36 -29.54 -4.94
C MET A 171 -3.34 -29.49 -3.80
N VAL A 172 -2.75 -30.64 -3.43
CA VAL A 172 -1.71 -30.70 -2.40
C VAL A 172 -0.46 -29.94 -2.83
N ARG A 173 -0.06 -30.06 -4.10
CA ARG A 173 1.07 -29.28 -4.65
C ARG A 173 0.76 -27.78 -4.60
N ALA A 174 -0.44 -27.37 -4.99
CA ALA A 174 -0.82 -25.97 -5.00
C ALA A 174 -0.85 -25.34 -3.60
N HIS A 175 -1.37 -26.05 -2.60
CA HIS A 175 -1.30 -25.59 -1.21
C HIS A 175 0.15 -25.46 -0.73
N LYS A 176 1.03 -26.39 -1.10
CA LYS A 176 2.46 -26.33 -0.76
C LYS A 176 3.17 -25.15 -1.42
N GLU A 177 2.87 -24.88 -2.68
CA GLU A 177 3.44 -23.74 -3.41
C GLU A 177 2.92 -22.40 -2.88
N MET A 178 1.62 -22.31 -2.59
CA MET A 178 1.02 -21.13 -1.94
C MET A 178 1.71 -20.82 -0.60
N GLU A 179 1.87 -21.82 0.28
CA GLU A 179 2.51 -21.59 1.58
C GLU A 179 4.00 -21.23 1.43
N LYS A 180 4.72 -21.82 0.48
CA LYS A 180 6.10 -21.44 0.18
C LYS A 180 6.22 -19.97 -0.24
N LYS A 181 5.32 -19.49 -1.09
CA LYS A 181 5.27 -18.08 -1.52
C LYS A 181 4.89 -17.14 -0.37
N ASN A 182 3.92 -17.53 0.45
CA ASN A 182 3.52 -16.80 1.64
C ASN A 182 4.68 -16.67 2.65
N GLU A 183 5.42 -17.75 2.93
CA GLU A 183 6.60 -17.72 3.78
C GLU A 183 7.69 -16.79 3.23
N ALA A 184 7.91 -16.79 1.91
CA ALA A 184 8.85 -15.88 1.26
C ALA A 184 8.41 -14.42 1.41
N ALA A 185 7.13 -14.10 1.19
CA ALA A 185 6.59 -12.76 1.35
C ALA A 185 6.70 -12.25 2.79
N VAL A 186 6.39 -13.09 3.79
CA VAL A 186 6.53 -12.73 5.22
C VAL A 186 8.00 -12.49 5.59
N LYS A 187 8.94 -13.29 5.06
CA LYS A 187 10.37 -13.06 5.26
C LYS A 187 10.83 -11.74 4.63
N GLU A 188 10.35 -11.43 3.44
CA GLU A 188 10.70 -10.19 2.75
C GLU A 188 10.18 -8.95 3.49
N VAL A 189 8.95 -8.98 4.00
CA VAL A 189 8.40 -7.91 4.86
C VAL A 189 9.27 -7.67 6.09
N LYS A 190 9.71 -8.75 6.76
CA LYS A 190 10.61 -8.64 7.93
C LYS A 190 11.97 -8.05 7.54
N ARG A 191 12.55 -8.50 6.42
CA ARG A 191 13.84 -8.00 5.92
C ARG A 191 13.78 -6.49 5.65
N ILE A 192 12.77 -6.03 4.92
CA ILE A 192 12.57 -4.60 4.61
C ILE A 192 12.40 -3.78 5.89
N TYR A 193 11.63 -4.28 6.86
CA TYR A 193 11.44 -3.61 8.14
C TYR A 193 12.76 -3.49 8.92
N GLU A 194 13.52 -4.58 9.06
CA GLU A 194 14.81 -4.59 9.78
C GLU A 194 15.84 -3.68 9.12
N GLU A 195 15.94 -3.70 7.79
CA GLU A 195 16.78 -2.78 7.02
C GLU A 195 16.40 -1.32 7.29
N ARG A 196 15.09 -1.01 7.38
CA ARG A 196 14.63 0.34 7.67
C ARG A 196 14.91 0.77 9.11
N ILE A 197 14.67 -0.08 10.09
CA ILE A 197 14.98 0.22 11.50
C ILE A 197 16.48 0.45 11.68
N LYS A 198 17.32 -0.37 11.06
CA LYS A 198 18.79 -0.18 11.09
C LYS A 198 19.21 1.13 10.43
N ALA A 199 18.53 1.57 9.37
CA ALA A 199 18.78 2.86 8.74
C ALA A 199 18.29 4.05 9.58
N LEU A 200 17.27 3.87 10.41
CA LEU A 200 16.76 4.88 11.35
C LEU A 200 17.64 5.04 12.61
N ASP A 201 18.40 4.01 12.96
CA ASP A 201 19.33 4.00 14.10
C ASP A 201 20.73 4.51 13.77
N ARG A 202 21.01 4.78 12.49
CA ARG A 202 22.29 5.32 12.01
C ARG A 202 22.27 6.84 12.01
#